data_AF-A0AAN8BQ94-F1
#
_entry.id   AF-A0AAN8BQ94-F1
#
_cell.length_a   1.000
_cell.length_b   1.000
_cell.length_c   1.000
_cell.angle_alpha   90.00
_cell.angle_beta   90.00
_cell.angle_gamma   90.00
#
_symmetry.space_group_name_H-M   'P 1'
#
loop_
_entity.id
_entity.type
_entity.pdbx_description
1 polymer ?
#
loop_
_entity_poly.entity_id
_entity_poly.type
_entity_poly.pdbx_seq_one_letter_code
_entity_poly.pdbx_strand_id
1 'polypeptide(L)'
;MKMLDYTVLTRRGNQIKEELRQKLRKPYKQVIDLYRGDPHAAGVKPLSFVRQVLAACLYPDLVNSNTLPVDVRQRAQRLLGECAGGSVGSYTATAGIPEIVHRISEFITKRDGGAPSDPENIYISPGSQWALRNILKGWEEQGWELHVEELHRALDSAKGLCNPVALYVINPGNPAGYVQSRKTMQEVIRFASEKRLFLLADEVYQECVHG
;
A
#
# COMPACT_ATOMS: atom_id res chain seq x y z
N MET A 1 14.38 6.72 22.06
CA MET A 1 13.34 6.12 21.20
C MET A 1 12.07 5.96 22.03
N LYS A 2 11.02 6.76 21.78
CA LYS A 2 9.72 6.56 22.46
C LYS A 2 9.14 5.21 22.02
N MET A 3 8.52 4.45 22.92
CA MET A 3 7.71 3.31 22.48
C MET A 3 6.51 3.87 21.71
N LEU A 4 6.34 3.44 20.46
CA LEU A 4 5.09 3.66 19.71
C LEU A 4 3.94 3.01 20.49
N ASP A 5 2.85 3.73 20.74
CA ASP A 5 1.73 3.27 21.60
C ASP A 5 1.13 1.92 21.16
N TYR A 6 1.19 1.63 19.86
CA TYR A 6 0.87 0.35 19.24
C TYR A 6 1.54 -0.86 19.92
N THR A 7 2.75 -0.69 20.46
CA THR A 7 3.50 -1.74 21.17
C THR A 7 2.84 -2.12 22.49
N VAL A 8 2.18 -1.18 23.18
CA VAL A 8 1.50 -1.41 24.47
C VAL A 8 0.25 -2.25 24.27
N LEU A 9 -0.61 -1.88 23.31
CA LEU A 9 -1.80 -2.65 22.95
C LEU A 9 -1.44 -4.06 22.46
N THR A 10 -0.42 -4.16 21.59
CA THR A 10 0.09 -5.45 21.11
C THR A 10 0.56 -6.35 22.25
N ARG A 11 1.37 -5.81 23.18
CA ARG A 11 1.90 -6.55 24.32
C ARG A 11 0.76 -7.03 25.24
N ARG A 12 -0.21 -6.17 25.55
CA ARG A 12 -1.34 -6.54 26.41
C ARG A 12 -2.27 -7.56 25.75
N GLY A 13 -2.55 -7.42 24.45
CA GLY A 13 -3.33 -8.39 23.68
C GLY A 13 -2.68 -9.78 23.66
N ASN A 14 -1.36 -9.84 23.46
CA ASN A 14 -0.60 -11.10 23.52
C ASN A 14 -0.59 -11.72 24.92
N GLN A 15 -0.44 -10.91 25.98
CA GLN A 15 -0.54 -11.41 27.36
C GLN A 15 -1.90 -12.05 27.63
N ILE A 16 -3.01 -11.41 27.24
CA ILE A 16 -4.35 -11.94 27.46
C ILE A 16 -4.59 -13.23 26.64
N LYS A 17 -4.06 -13.31 25.40
CA LYS A 17 -4.09 -14.55 24.60
C LYS A 17 -3.40 -15.71 25.32
N GLU A 18 -2.29 -15.44 26.00
CA GLU A 18 -1.55 -16.46 26.76
C GLU A 18 -2.25 -16.82 28.08
N GLU A 19 -2.80 -15.84 28.80
CA GLU A 19 -3.64 -16.08 29.99
C GLU A 19 -4.85 -16.99 29.67
N LEU A 20 -5.47 -16.83 28.49
CA LEU A 20 -6.56 -17.67 28.01
C LEU A 20 -6.11 -19.09 27.63
N ARG A 21 -4.93 -19.26 27.00
CA ARG A 21 -4.35 -20.59 26.73
C ARG A 21 -4.08 -21.38 28.01
N GLN A 22 -3.64 -20.68 29.06
CA GLN A 22 -3.42 -21.22 30.40
C GLN A 22 -4.73 -21.47 31.17
N LYS A 23 -5.90 -21.27 30.52
CA LYS A 23 -7.25 -21.45 31.09
C LYS A 23 -7.52 -20.59 32.33
N LEU A 24 -6.83 -19.47 32.50
CA LEU A 24 -7.11 -18.52 33.58
C LEU A 24 -8.52 -17.94 33.40
N ARG A 25 -9.26 -17.80 34.50
CA ARG A 25 -10.64 -17.29 34.47
C ARG A 25 -10.67 -15.83 33.99
N LYS A 26 -11.39 -15.59 32.90
CA LYS A 26 -11.62 -14.26 32.30
C LYS A 26 -13.10 -14.10 31.95
N PRO A 27 -13.63 -12.87 31.85
CA PRO A 27 -15.02 -12.61 31.44
C PRO A 27 -15.25 -12.80 29.92
N TYR A 28 -14.22 -13.18 29.15
CA TYR A 28 -14.25 -13.38 27.70
C TYR A 28 -13.50 -14.67 27.34
N LYS A 29 -13.80 -15.24 26.17
CA LYS A 29 -13.22 -16.51 25.69
C LYS A 29 -12.08 -16.34 24.66
N GLN A 30 -11.97 -15.18 24.03
CA GLN A 30 -11.01 -14.91 22.97
C GLN A 30 -10.61 -13.42 22.94
N VAL A 31 -9.47 -13.13 22.30
CA VAL A 31 -9.03 -11.76 21.98
C VAL A 31 -9.13 -11.58 20.48
N ILE A 32 -9.99 -10.67 20.03
CA ILE A 32 -10.09 -10.26 18.63
C ILE A 32 -9.15 -9.07 18.41
N ASP A 33 -8.35 -9.12 17.35
CA ASP A 33 -7.46 -8.03 16.96
C ASP A 33 -8.19 -7.11 15.98
N LEU A 34 -8.45 -5.86 16.41
CA LEU A 34 -9.20 -4.86 15.63
C LEU A 34 -8.41 -3.56 15.41
N TYR A 35 -7.16 -3.48 15.89
CA TYR A 35 -6.31 -2.28 15.76
C TYR A 35 -5.32 -2.39 14.59
N ARG A 36 -5.39 -3.50 13.83
CA ARG A 36 -4.59 -3.77 12.64
C ARG A 36 -5.50 -3.89 11.41
N GLY A 37 -5.13 -3.23 10.32
CA GLY A 37 -5.67 -3.50 9.00
C GLY A 37 -5.10 -4.79 8.42
N ASP A 38 -5.49 -5.95 8.97
CA ASP A 38 -5.15 -7.27 8.43
C ASP A 38 -6.44 -8.02 8.03
N PRO A 39 -6.90 -7.86 6.78
CA PRO A 39 -8.15 -8.47 6.30
C PRO A 39 -8.14 -10.01 6.39
N HIS A 40 -6.99 -10.65 6.16
CA HIS A 40 -6.90 -12.11 6.18
C HIS A 40 -6.96 -12.65 7.62
N ALA A 41 -6.31 -11.99 8.58
CA ALA A 41 -6.47 -12.32 10.00
C ALA A 41 -7.90 -12.05 10.51
N ALA A 42 -8.60 -11.06 9.94
CA ALA A 42 -10.01 -10.80 10.16
C ALA A 42 -10.97 -11.78 9.44
N GLY A 43 -10.44 -12.72 8.65
CA GLY A 43 -11.22 -13.80 8.02
C GLY A 43 -11.64 -13.57 6.56
N VAL A 44 -11.18 -12.48 5.92
CA VAL A 44 -11.40 -12.26 4.48
C VAL A 44 -10.74 -13.39 3.68
N LYS A 45 -11.54 -14.09 2.86
CA LYS A 45 -11.06 -15.18 2.00
C LYS A 45 -10.22 -14.60 0.85
N PRO A 46 -8.96 -15.02 0.67
CA PRO A 46 -8.12 -14.50 -0.40
C PRO A 46 -8.56 -15.01 -1.78
N LEU A 47 -8.34 -14.19 -2.81
CA LEU A 47 -8.75 -14.47 -4.19
C LEU A 47 -8.11 -15.75 -4.74
N SER A 48 -8.94 -16.72 -5.13
CA SER A 48 -8.49 -18.02 -5.65
C SER A 48 -7.62 -17.90 -6.90
N PHE A 49 -8.01 -17.08 -7.87
CA PHE A 49 -7.27 -16.87 -9.12
C PHE A 49 -5.82 -16.42 -8.85
N VAL A 50 -5.64 -15.40 -8.01
CA VAL A 50 -4.30 -14.87 -7.65
C VAL A 50 -3.46 -15.95 -7.00
N ARG A 51 -4.02 -16.70 -6.05
CA ARG A 51 -3.32 -17.80 -5.38
C ARG A 51 -2.91 -18.93 -6.32
N GLN A 52 -3.80 -19.31 -7.23
CA GLN A 52 -3.54 -20.39 -8.19
C GLN A 52 -2.47 -19.98 -9.22
N VAL A 53 -2.49 -18.72 -9.69
CA VAL A 53 -1.44 -18.17 -10.55
C VAL A 53 -0.09 -18.14 -9.83
N LEU A 54 -0.04 -17.63 -8.59
CA LEU A 54 1.20 -17.62 -7.79
C LEU A 54 1.73 -19.02 -7.51
N ALA A 55 0.87 -19.99 -7.20
CA ALA A 55 1.26 -21.38 -7.02
C ALA A 55 1.86 -21.98 -8.31
N ALA A 56 1.26 -21.71 -9.46
CA ALA A 56 1.79 -22.16 -10.75
C ALA A 56 3.10 -21.45 -11.16
N CYS A 57 3.30 -20.19 -10.77
CA CYS A 57 4.59 -19.51 -10.98
C CYS A 57 5.71 -20.04 -10.06
N LEU A 58 5.36 -20.43 -8.82
CA LEU A 58 6.30 -21.01 -7.85
C LEU A 58 6.61 -22.48 -8.12
N TYR A 59 5.65 -23.22 -8.70
CA TYR A 59 5.82 -24.62 -9.10
C TYR A 59 5.31 -24.83 -10.54
N PRO A 60 6.15 -24.57 -11.56
CA PRO A 60 5.76 -24.54 -12.98
C PRO A 60 5.13 -25.82 -13.54
N ASP A 61 5.39 -26.99 -12.95
CA ASP A 61 4.75 -28.26 -13.37
C ASP A 61 3.21 -28.17 -13.33
N LEU A 62 2.65 -27.34 -12.45
CA LEU A 62 1.20 -27.11 -12.36
C LEU A 62 0.60 -26.50 -13.64
N VAL A 63 1.39 -25.74 -14.42
CA VAL A 63 0.98 -25.15 -15.72
C VAL A 63 0.67 -26.23 -16.75
N ASN A 64 1.35 -27.38 -16.68
CA ASN A 64 1.15 -28.54 -17.54
C ASN A 64 0.03 -29.48 -17.02
N SER A 65 -0.50 -29.23 -15.82
CA SER A 65 -1.51 -30.06 -15.19
C SER A 65 -2.94 -29.62 -15.54
N ASN A 66 -3.87 -30.58 -15.62
CA ASN A 66 -5.30 -30.29 -15.77
C ASN A 66 -6.00 -29.89 -14.44
N THR A 67 -5.24 -29.66 -13.36
CA THR A 67 -5.81 -29.34 -12.03
C THR A 67 -6.15 -27.86 -11.85
N LEU A 68 -5.54 -26.99 -12.64
CA LEU A 68 -5.76 -25.54 -12.61
C LEU A 68 -6.63 -25.07 -13.79
N PRO A 69 -7.47 -24.03 -13.62
CA PRO A 69 -8.21 -23.39 -14.71
C PRO A 69 -7.32 -22.93 -15.88
N VAL A 70 -7.87 -22.88 -17.10
CA VAL A 70 -7.10 -22.57 -18.32
C VAL A 70 -6.51 -21.16 -18.29
N ASP A 71 -7.30 -20.18 -17.84
CA ASP A 71 -6.93 -18.78 -17.66
C ASP A 71 -5.82 -18.59 -16.60
N VAL A 72 -5.87 -19.36 -15.51
CA VAL A 72 -4.79 -19.43 -14.51
C VAL A 72 -3.48 -19.91 -15.15
N ARG A 73 -3.52 -21.03 -15.89
CA ARG A 73 -2.32 -21.61 -16.52
C ARG A 73 -1.74 -20.67 -17.57
N GLN A 74 -2.59 -20.05 -18.41
CA GLN A 74 -2.20 -19.03 -19.38
C GLN A 74 -1.58 -17.80 -18.72
N ARG A 75 -2.14 -17.32 -17.60
CA ARG A 75 -1.59 -16.18 -16.86
C ARG A 75 -0.23 -16.50 -16.22
N ALA A 76 -0.10 -17.68 -15.63
CA ALA A 76 1.18 -18.14 -15.07
C ALA A 76 2.25 -18.33 -16.15
N GLN A 77 1.91 -18.99 -17.27
CA GLN A 77 2.83 -19.19 -18.38
C GLN A 77 3.32 -17.87 -18.98
N ARG A 78 2.46 -16.86 -19.12
CA ARG A 78 2.87 -15.51 -19.54
C ARG A 78 3.85 -14.90 -18.55
N LEU A 79 3.52 -14.89 -17.25
CA LEU A 79 4.39 -14.31 -16.22
C LEU A 79 5.75 -15.01 -16.14
N LEU A 80 5.80 -16.34 -16.30
CA LEU A 80 7.06 -17.08 -16.35
C LEU A 80 7.88 -16.76 -17.61
N GLY A 81 7.23 -16.50 -18.74
CA GLY A 81 7.89 -16.09 -19.99
C GLY A 81 8.64 -14.76 -19.89
N GLU A 82 8.16 -13.83 -19.05
CA GLU A 82 8.83 -12.55 -18.77
C GLU A 82 10.00 -12.68 -17.78
N CYS A 83 10.08 -13.78 -17.05
CA CYS A 83 11.15 -14.04 -16.10
C CYS A 83 12.35 -14.69 -16.79
N ALA A 84 13.55 -14.16 -16.55
CA ALA A 84 14.78 -14.77 -17.05
C ALA A 84 14.89 -16.25 -16.61
N GLY A 85 15.07 -17.15 -17.58
CA GLY A 85 15.12 -18.60 -17.34
C GLY A 85 13.79 -19.25 -16.93
N GLY A 86 12.65 -18.57 -17.10
CA GLY A 86 11.34 -19.12 -16.74
C GLY A 86 11.07 -19.18 -15.23
N SER A 87 11.82 -18.41 -14.43
CA SER A 87 11.83 -18.55 -12.96
C SER A 87 11.55 -17.23 -12.24
N VAL A 88 10.55 -17.22 -11.36
CA VAL A 88 10.27 -16.10 -10.45
C VAL A 88 11.32 -15.90 -9.34
N GLY A 89 12.35 -16.76 -9.28
CA GLY A 89 13.52 -16.55 -8.42
C GLY A 89 14.63 -15.71 -9.06
N SER A 90 14.53 -15.38 -10.34
CA SER A 90 15.50 -14.56 -11.07
C SER A 90 15.42 -13.09 -10.68
N TYR A 91 16.55 -12.37 -10.75
CA TYR A 91 16.55 -10.91 -10.63
C TYR A 91 15.74 -10.25 -11.75
N THR A 92 15.16 -9.09 -11.43
CA THR A 92 14.38 -8.25 -12.36
C THR A 92 15.15 -6.96 -12.67
N ALA A 93 14.67 -6.16 -13.61
CA ALA A 93 15.19 -4.79 -13.77
C ALA A 93 14.83 -3.95 -12.52
N THR A 94 15.55 -2.84 -12.30
CA THR A 94 15.41 -2.02 -11.07
C THR A 94 13.98 -1.52 -10.82
N ALA A 95 13.21 -1.24 -11.88
CA ALA A 95 11.81 -0.84 -11.80
C ALA A 95 10.83 -2.02 -11.57
N GLY A 96 11.25 -3.25 -11.90
CA GLY A 96 10.44 -4.46 -11.86
C GLY A 96 10.57 -5.32 -13.12
N ILE A 97 9.60 -6.21 -13.36
CA ILE A 97 9.49 -6.96 -14.62
C ILE A 97 8.87 -6.03 -15.69
N PRO A 98 9.53 -5.77 -16.83
CA PRO A 98 9.11 -4.73 -17.78
C PRO A 98 7.66 -4.85 -18.26
N GLU A 99 7.20 -6.05 -18.64
CA GLU A 99 5.80 -6.32 -19.03
C GLU A 99 4.80 -6.05 -17.89
N ILE A 100 5.18 -6.27 -16.63
CA ILE A 100 4.32 -5.93 -15.48
C ILE A 100 4.27 -4.41 -15.30
N VAL A 101 5.41 -3.73 -15.40
CA VAL A 101 5.51 -2.26 -15.32
C VAL A 101 4.67 -1.59 -16.42
N HIS A 102 4.76 -2.09 -17.65
CA HIS A 102 3.95 -1.62 -18.77
C HIS A 102 2.45 -1.82 -18.50
N ARG A 103 2.03 -3.00 -18.01
CA ARG A 103 0.63 -3.26 -17.64
C ARG A 103 0.10 -2.41 -16.49
N ILE A 104 0.96 -2.00 -15.55
CA ILE A 104 0.58 -1.04 -14.51
C ILE A 104 0.35 0.35 -15.16
N SER A 105 1.18 0.74 -16.13
CA SER A 105 0.99 1.98 -16.90
C SER A 105 -0.32 1.98 -17.70
N GLU A 106 -0.64 0.88 -18.39
CA GLU A 106 -1.93 0.67 -19.06
C GLU A 106 -3.10 0.78 -18.08
N PHE A 107 -2.97 0.17 -16.89
CA PHE A 107 -3.99 0.20 -15.84
C PHE A 107 -4.23 1.63 -15.33
N ILE A 108 -3.17 2.37 -14.98
CA ILE A 108 -3.26 3.76 -14.53
C ILE A 108 -3.89 4.63 -15.61
N THR A 109 -3.43 4.51 -16.86
CA THR A 109 -3.98 5.27 -18.00
C THR A 109 -5.49 5.02 -18.17
N LYS A 110 -5.93 3.76 -18.03
CA LYS A 110 -7.34 3.40 -18.12
C LYS A 110 -8.15 3.87 -16.92
N ARG A 111 -7.61 3.75 -15.69
CA ARG A 111 -8.22 4.22 -14.44
C ARG A 111 -8.46 5.73 -14.50
N ASP A 112 -7.50 6.47 -15.02
CA ASP A 112 -7.46 7.94 -15.03
C ASP A 112 -8.11 8.55 -16.28
N GLY A 113 -9.02 7.80 -16.93
CA GLY A 113 -9.85 8.28 -18.03
C GLY A 113 -9.11 8.54 -19.35
N GLY A 114 -7.94 7.94 -19.55
CA GLY A 114 -7.09 8.12 -20.73
C GLY A 114 -5.95 9.13 -20.54
N ALA A 115 -5.76 9.69 -19.34
CA ALA A 115 -4.57 10.48 -19.03
C ALA A 115 -3.32 9.57 -19.11
N PRO A 116 -2.27 9.94 -19.88
CA PRO A 116 -1.16 9.04 -20.13
C PRO A 116 -0.31 8.80 -18.89
N SER A 117 -0.10 7.53 -18.55
CA SER A 117 0.99 7.07 -17.69
C SER A 117 2.20 6.68 -18.54
N ASP A 118 3.39 6.78 -17.97
CA ASP A 118 4.65 6.36 -18.61
C ASP A 118 5.29 5.23 -17.79
N PRO A 119 5.62 4.06 -18.38
CA PRO A 119 6.31 2.97 -17.71
C PRO A 119 7.61 3.37 -16.98
N GLU A 120 8.37 4.35 -17.49
CA GLU A 120 9.63 4.79 -16.87
C GLU A 120 9.42 5.50 -15.52
N ASN A 121 8.19 5.98 -15.25
CA ASN A 121 7.82 6.61 -13.98
C ASN A 121 7.27 5.61 -12.94
N ILE A 122 7.31 4.31 -13.22
CA ILE A 122 6.70 3.26 -12.37
C ILE A 122 7.79 2.39 -11.74
N TYR A 123 7.77 2.29 -10.42
CA TYR A 123 8.71 1.47 -9.64
C TYR A 123 7.94 0.52 -8.72
N ILE A 124 8.21 -0.79 -8.84
CA ILE A 124 7.63 -1.82 -7.97
C ILE A 124 8.45 -1.92 -6.67
N SER A 125 7.78 -1.82 -5.52
CA SER A 125 8.40 -1.92 -4.20
C SER A 125 7.84 -3.08 -3.36
N PRO A 126 8.57 -3.58 -2.33
CA PRO A 126 8.03 -4.49 -1.32
C PRO A 126 7.11 -3.73 -0.34
N GLY A 127 5.95 -3.27 -0.84
CA GLY A 127 4.94 -2.51 -0.11
C GLY A 127 5.18 -1.00 -0.07
N SER A 128 4.10 -0.24 0.18
CA SER A 128 4.11 1.23 0.20
C SER A 128 5.00 1.79 1.32
N GLN A 129 4.98 1.18 2.51
CA GLN A 129 5.79 1.61 3.65
C GLN A 129 7.30 1.57 3.35
N TRP A 130 7.78 0.65 2.51
CA TRP A 130 9.18 0.59 2.11
C TRP A 130 9.51 1.70 1.11
N ALA A 131 8.63 1.95 0.14
CA ALA A 131 8.78 3.05 -0.82
C ALA A 131 8.79 4.41 -0.10
N LEU A 132 7.78 4.68 0.73
CA LEU A 132 7.68 5.90 1.54
C LEU A 132 8.92 6.08 2.43
N ARG A 133 9.39 5.03 3.10
CA ARG A 133 10.62 5.12 3.91
C ARG A 133 11.86 5.48 3.08
N ASN A 134 11.99 5.03 1.84
CA ASN A 134 13.16 5.36 1.02
C ASN A 134 13.06 6.76 0.40
N ILE A 135 11.85 7.23 0.06
CA ILE A 135 11.60 8.61 -0.36
C ILE A 135 11.87 9.57 0.82
N LEU A 136 11.29 9.28 2.00
CA LEU A 136 11.42 10.11 3.20
C LEU A 136 12.79 9.98 3.91
N LYS A 137 13.61 8.97 3.61
CA LYS A 137 14.93 8.81 4.26
C LYS A 137 15.97 9.86 3.91
N GLY A 138 15.72 10.71 2.92
CA GLY A 138 16.48 11.95 2.74
C GLY A 138 15.76 13.21 3.23
N TRP A 139 14.55 13.09 3.79
CA TRP A 139 13.52 14.13 3.90
C TRP A 139 12.60 13.92 5.14
N GLU A 140 12.99 14.36 6.34
CA GLU A 140 12.23 14.22 7.60
C GLU A 140 12.04 15.59 8.32
N GLU A 141 11.07 15.88 9.21
CA GLU A 141 10.22 15.05 10.10
C GLU A 141 8.74 15.55 10.25
N GLN A 142 7.87 14.62 10.69
CA GLN A 142 6.65 14.74 11.56
C GLN A 142 5.44 15.69 11.30
N GLY A 143 4.23 15.10 11.28
CA GLY A 143 2.96 15.65 11.85
C GLY A 143 1.76 15.86 10.88
N TRP A 144 0.53 15.40 11.23
CA TRP A 144 -0.64 15.39 10.31
C TRP A 144 -2.03 15.75 10.89
N GLU A 145 -2.66 16.79 10.31
CA GLU A 145 -4.07 16.82 9.86
C GLU A 145 -4.21 17.93 8.77
N LEU A 146 -5.20 17.86 7.86
CA LEU A 146 -5.21 18.65 6.62
C LEU A 146 -6.44 19.55 6.43
N HIS A 147 -6.25 20.85 6.65
CA HIS A 147 -7.06 21.94 6.09
C HIS A 147 -6.16 22.86 5.25
N VAL A 148 -6.68 23.49 4.18
CA VAL A 148 -5.83 24.36 3.33
C VAL A 148 -5.37 25.60 4.09
N GLU A 149 -6.23 26.16 4.94
CA GLU A 149 -5.91 27.24 5.87
C GLU A 149 -4.85 26.80 6.89
N GLU A 150 -4.91 25.55 7.36
CA GLU A 150 -3.92 25.01 8.29
C GLU A 150 -2.61 24.66 7.60
N LEU A 151 -2.61 24.27 6.32
CA LEU A 151 -1.40 24.13 5.51
C LEU A 151 -0.68 25.47 5.34
N HIS A 152 -1.42 26.57 5.13
CA HIS A 152 -0.86 27.90 5.15
C HIS A 152 -0.26 28.24 6.52
N ARG A 153 -0.99 28.01 7.63
CA ARG A 153 -0.47 28.23 8.99
C ARG A 153 0.75 27.36 9.31
N ALA A 154 0.78 26.10 8.90
CA ALA A 154 1.87 25.18 9.15
C ALA A 154 3.13 25.61 8.39
N LEU A 155 3.01 26.00 7.12
CA LEU A 155 4.12 26.61 6.38
C LEU A 155 4.60 27.92 7.03
N ASP A 156 3.67 28.79 7.43
CA ASP A 156 4.01 30.06 8.06
C ASP A 156 4.65 29.89 9.45
N SER A 157 4.22 28.89 10.22
CA SER A 157 4.79 28.55 11.54
C SER A 157 6.12 27.80 11.44
N ALA A 158 6.36 27.09 10.33
CA ALA A 158 7.62 26.43 10.03
C ALA A 158 8.74 27.41 9.60
N LYS A 159 8.39 28.65 9.19
CA LYS A 159 9.37 29.66 8.76
C LYS A 159 10.39 29.94 9.87
N GLY A 160 11.65 29.60 9.61
CA GLY A 160 12.76 29.76 10.55
C GLY A 160 12.99 28.55 11.47
N LEU A 161 12.13 27.54 11.45
CA LEU A 161 12.32 26.26 12.13
C LEU A 161 12.81 25.16 11.16
N CYS A 162 12.20 25.08 9.98
CA CYS A 162 12.63 24.17 8.92
C CYS A 162 12.30 24.75 7.53
N ASN A 163 12.67 24.01 6.47
CA ASN A 163 12.26 24.29 5.10
C ASN A 163 11.36 23.14 4.60
N PRO A 164 10.02 23.28 4.63
CA PRO A 164 9.11 22.26 4.15
C PRO A 164 9.31 21.98 2.66
N VAL A 165 9.50 20.70 2.31
CA VAL A 165 9.84 20.25 0.95
C VAL A 165 8.78 19.34 0.32
N ALA A 166 7.90 18.74 1.11
CA ALA A 166 6.89 17.79 0.65
C ALA A 166 5.55 17.96 1.38
N LEU A 167 4.48 17.51 0.72
CA LEU A 167 3.12 17.38 1.23
C LEU A 167 2.68 15.93 1.00
N TYR A 168 2.36 15.20 2.07
CA TYR A 168 1.90 13.81 2.01
C TYR A 168 0.40 13.75 2.31
N VAL A 169 -0.34 13.00 1.50
CA VAL A 169 -1.81 12.95 1.53
C VAL A 169 -2.25 11.51 1.42
N ILE A 170 -2.98 11.02 2.41
CA ILE A 170 -3.56 9.66 2.39
C ILE A 170 -5.01 9.79 1.93
N ASN A 171 -5.37 9.14 0.82
CA ASN A 171 -6.72 9.20 0.25
C ASN A 171 -7.09 7.89 -0.49
N PRO A 172 -8.11 7.13 -0.06
CA PRO A 172 -8.92 7.31 1.15
C PRO A 172 -8.12 7.32 2.46
N GLY A 173 -8.51 8.18 3.40
CA GLY A 173 -7.75 8.47 4.61
C GLY A 173 -7.72 7.35 5.63
N ASN A 174 -6.60 7.20 6.33
CA ASN A 174 -6.42 6.26 7.45
C ASN A 174 -5.91 7.05 8.67
N PRO A 175 -6.57 7.02 9.85
CA PRO A 175 -7.68 6.14 10.24
C PRO A 175 -9.09 6.65 9.91
N ALA A 176 -9.23 7.86 9.35
CA ALA A 176 -10.53 8.54 9.25
C ALA A 176 -11.54 7.92 8.26
N GLY A 177 -11.10 7.11 7.29
CA GLY A 177 -11.93 6.51 6.25
C GLY A 177 -12.46 7.49 5.19
N TYR A 178 -12.18 8.79 5.32
CA TYR A 178 -12.74 9.83 4.45
C TYR A 178 -12.14 9.79 3.04
N VAL A 179 -12.99 9.97 2.03
CA VAL A 179 -12.61 10.07 0.61
C VAL A 179 -12.69 11.53 0.17
N GLN A 180 -11.58 12.08 -0.31
CA GLN A 180 -11.49 13.48 -0.72
C GLN A 180 -12.32 13.77 -1.98
N SER A 181 -13.01 14.92 -1.99
CA SER A 181 -13.75 15.36 -3.17
C SER A 181 -12.80 15.76 -4.30
N ARG A 182 -13.25 15.65 -5.56
CA ARG A 182 -12.47 16.11 -6.72
C ARG A 182 -12.04 17.58 -6.59
N LYS A 183 -12.92 18.44 -6.09
CA LYS A 183 -12.64 19.85 -5.83
C LYS A 183 -11.48 20.00 -4.83
N THR A 184 -11.56 19.31 -3.70
CA THR A 184 -10.53 19.34 -2.65
C THR A 184 -9.17 18.85 -3.17
N MET A 185 -9.16 17.77 -3.96
CA MET A 185 -7.92 17.28 -4.59
C MET A 185 -7.31 18.31 -5.55
N GLN A 186 -8.12 19.01 -6.34
CA GLN A 186 -7.64 20.09 -7.22
C GLN A 186 -7.06 21.28 -6.42
N GLU A 187 -7.69 21.64 -5.30
CA GLU A 187 -7.20 22.70 -4.39
C GLU A 187 -5.86 22.32 -3.74
N VAL A 188 -5.70 21.07 -3.30
CA VAL A 188 -4.45 20.53 -2.74
C VAL A 188 -3.32 20.50 -3.78
N ILE A 189 -3.59 20.03 -5.01
CA ILE A 189 -2.60 20.02 -6.11
C ILE A 189 -2.14 21.46 -6.43
N ARG A 190 -3.09 22.40 -6.48
CA ARG A 190 -2.80 23.82 -6.71
C ARG A 190 -1.92 24.39 -5.60
N PHE A 191 -2.26 24.13 -4.33
CA PHE A 191 -1.46 24.56 -3.18
C PHE A 191 -0.02 24.01 -3.25
N ALA A 192 0.14 22.70 -3.50
CA ALA A 192 1.47 22.08 -3.61
C ALA A 192 2.31 22.72 -4.73
N SER A 193 1.69 23.02 -5.87
CA SER A 193 2.34 23.72 -6.99
C SER A 193 2.76 25.16 -6.63
N GLU A 194 1.84 25.95 -6.07
CA GLU A 194 2.09 27.35 -5.65
C GLU A 194 3.19 27.45 -4.58
N LYS A 195 3.31 26.43 -3.71
CA LYS A 195 4.31 26.34 -2.64
C LYS A 195 5.58 25.57 -3.01
N ARG A 196 5.66 25.03 -4.24
CA ARG A 196 6.77 24.20 -4.74
C ARG A 196 7.07 22.97 -3.85
N LEU A 197 6.02 22.36 -3.30
CA LEU A 197 6.11 21.15 -2.48
C LEU A 197 6.01 19.91 -3.36
N PHE A 198 6.80 18.88 -3.05
CA PHE A 198 6.64 17.56 -3.64
C PHE A 198 5.39 16.87 -3.08
N LEU A 199 4.45 16.46 -3.94
CA LEU A 199 3.21 15.80 -3.51
C LEU A 199 3.39 14.28 -3.43
N LEU A 200 3.17 13.70 -2.25
CA LEU A 200 3.17 12.27 -2.00
C LEU A 200 1.73 11.79 -1.76
N ALA A 201 1.09 11.22 -2.78
CA ALA A 201 -0.26 10.65 -2.66
C ALA A 201 -0.20 9.16 -2.26
N ASP A 202 -0.74 8.82 -1.10
CA ASP A 202 -0.91 7.44 -0.64
C ASP A 202 -2.34 6.96 -0.94
N GLU A 203 -2.46 6.24 -2.05
CA GLU A 203 -3.72 5.71 -2.61
C GLU A 203 -3.91 4.20 -2.32
N VAL A 204 -3.29 3.64 -1.27
CA VAL A 204 -3.38 2.19 -0.96
C VAL A 204 -4.80 1.67 -0.73
N TYR A 205 -5.75 2.56 -0.40
CA TYR A 205 -7.16 2.23 -0.18
C TYR A 205 -8.07 2.59 -1.37
N GLN A 206 -7.55 2.83 -2.58
CA GLN A 206 -8.35 3.31 -3.73
C GLN A 206 -9.56 2.43 -4.10
N GLU A 207 -9.49 1.11 -3.84
CA GLU A 207 -10.58 0.15 -4.06
C GLU A 207 -11.54 0.01 -2.84
N CYS A 208 -11.22 0.65 -1.71
CA CYS A 208 -11.99 0.62 -0.46
C CYS A 208 -12.91 1.84 -0.33
N VAL A 209 -13.60 2.19 -1.41
CA VAL A 209 -14.58 3.29 -1.44
C VAL A 209 -15.98 2.73 -1.17
N HIS A 210 -16.62 3.25 -0.12
CA HIS A 210 -17.96 2.89 0.30
C HIS A 210 -18.77 4.18 0.48
N GLY A 211 -20.00 4.20 -0.04
CA GLY A 211 -20.92 5.34 0.00
C GLY A 211 -22.24 5.00 0.65
#